data_AF-A0AB39PWN0-F1
#
_entry.id   AF-A0AB39PWN0-F1
#
_cell.length_a   1.000
_cell.length_b   1.000
_cell.length_c   1.000
_cell.angle_alpha   90.00
_cell.angle_beta   90.00
_cell.angle_gamma   90.00
#
_symmetry.space_group_name_H-M   'P 1'
#
loop_
_entity.id
_entity.type
_entity.pdbx_description
1 polymer ?
#
loop_
_entity_poly.entity_id
_entity_poly.type
_entity_poly.pdbx_seq_one_letter_code
_entity_poly.pdbx_strand_id
1 'polypeptide(L)' 'MERWASDRRRTVLVRPDGYVAWAADSAGPRAIEEALAVHVG' A
#
# COMPACT_ATOMS: atom_id res chain seq x y z
N MET A 1 14.31 14.69 18.22
CA MET A 1 12.96 14.29 17.79
C MET A 1 13.10 13.71 16.39
N GLU A 2 13.05 12.40 16.27
CA GLU A 2 13.37 11.71 15.02
C GLU A 2 12.17 11.83 14.08
N ARG A 3 12.24 12.77 13.14
CA ARG A 3 11.27 12.84 12.06
C ARG A 3 11.66 11.75 11.07
N TRP A 4 10.86 10.68 11.02
CA TRP A 4 10.74 9.82 9.83
C TRP A 4 10.32 10.67 8.62
N ALA A 5 11.20 11.51 8.11
CA ALA A 5 11.10 12.11 6.79
C ALA A 5 11.94 11.24 5.85
N SER A 6 11.56 9.97 5.73
CA SER A 6 12.00 9.23 4.55
C SER A 6 11.04 9.64 3.44
N ASP A 7 11.56 10.22 2.35
CA ASP A 7 10.81 10.54 1.12
C ASP A 7 10.13 9.30 0.50
N ARG A 8 10.49 8.11 1.02
CA ARG A 8 9.94 6.82 0.66
C ARG A 8 8.47 6.69 1.04
N ARG A 9 7.58 7.05 0.12
CA ARG A 9 6.15 6.83 0.25
C ARG A 9 5.84 5.35 -0.01
N ARG A 10 5.45 4.61 1.03
CA ARG A 10 5.00 3.22 0.91
C ARG A 10 3.48 3.15 1.01
N THR A 11 2.86 2.41 0.10
CA THR A 11 1.42 2.14 0.07
C THR A 11 1.16 0.72 0.53
N VAL A 12 0.13 0.53 1.36
CA VAL A 12 -0.24 -0.77 1.94
C VAL A 12 -1.76 -0.94 1.81
N LEU A 13 -2.18 -2.11 1.33
CA LEU A 13 -3.57 -2.56 1.33
C LEU A 13 -3.76 -3.55 2.49
N VAL A 14 -4.66 -3.20 3.41
CA VAL A 14 -4.94 -4.00 4.62
C VAL A 14 -6.34 -4.56 4.51
N ARG A 15 -6.48 -5.84 4.83
CA ARG A 15 -7.75 -6.55 4.89
C ARG A 15 -8.50 -6.20 6.19
N PRO A 16 -9.83 -6.33 6.23
CA PRO A 16 -10.61 -6.07 7.45
C PRO A 16 -10.23 -6.96 8.63
N ASP A 17 -9.61 -8.13 8.38
CA ASP A 17 -9.04 -9.01 9.41
C ASP A 17 -7.72 -8.50 10.04
N GLY A 18 -7.19 -7.38 9.55
CA GLY A 18 -5.98 -6.75 10.07
C GLY A 18 -4.68 -7.21 9.40
N TYR A 19 -4.73 -8.13 8.44
CA TYR A 19 -3.54 -8.56 7.70
C TYR A 19 -3.28 -7.73 6.43
N VAL A 20 -2.01 -7.60 6.07
CA VAL A 20 -1.58 -6.94 4.83
C VAL A 20 -1.86 -7.86 3.65
N ALA A 21 -2.72 -7.42 2.74
CA ALA A 21 -2.94 -8.07 1.46
C ALA A 21 -1.84 -7.73 0.45
N TRP A 22 -1.36 -6.49 0.47
CA TRP A 22 -0.38 -6.01 -0.51
C TRP A 22 0.38 -4.79 0.01
N ALA A 23 1.63 -4.62 -0.43
CA ALA A 23 2.41 -3.44 -0.15
C ALA A 23 3.38 -3.13 -1.30
N ALA A 24 3.50 -1.86 -1.66
CA ALA A 24 4.46 -1.41 -2.65
C ALA A 24 5.03 -0.04 -2.28
N ASP A 25 6.24 0.20 -2.75
CA ASP A 25 6.92 1.48 -2.64
C ASP A 25 6.59 2.35 -3.84
N SER A 26 6.33 3.64 -3.61
CA SER A 26 6.04 4.62 -4.66
C SER A 26 4.93 4.18 -5.63
N ALA A 27 3.88 3.52 -5.10
CA ALA A 27 2.80 2.98 -5.90
C ALA A 27 2.06 4.08 -6.66
N GLY A 28 2.03 3.97 -7.98
CA GLY A 28 1.22 4.82 -8.85
C GLY A 28 -0.25 4.35 -8.90
N PRO A 29 -1.15 5.18 -9.47
CA PRO A 29 -2.59 4.89 -9.53
C PRO A 29 -2.92 3.52 -10.16
N ARG A 30 -2.26 3.17 -11.27
CA ARG A 30 -2.46 1.87 -11.94
C ARG A 30 -2.12 0.68 -11.04
N ALA A 31 -1.00 0.75 -10.32
CA ALA A 31 -0.60 -0.33 -9.40
C ALA A 31 -1.59 -0.48 -8.24
N ILE A 32 -2.20 0.64 -7.82
CA ILE A 32 -3.27 0.63 -6.80
C ILE A 32 -4.53 -0.05 -7.36
N GLU A 33 -4.97 0.32 -8.55
CA GLU A 33 -6.16 -0.27 -9.18
C GLU A 33 -6.00 -1.78 -9.41
N GLU A 34 -4.85 -2.22 -9.91
CA GLU A 34 -4.52 -3.64 -10.09
C GLU A 34 -4.54 -4.38 -8.74
N ALA A 35 -3.93 -3.79 -7.70
CA ALA A 35 -3.94 -4.38 -6.35
C ALA A 35 -5.37 -4.49 -5.79
N LEU A 36 -6.23 -3.50 -6.03
CA LEU A 36 -7.62 -3.55 -5.60
C LEU A 36 -8.40 -4.66 -6.32
N ALA A 37 -8.24 -4.77 -7.64
CA ALA A 37 -8.90 -5.82 -8.43
C ALA A 37 -8.51 -7.23 -7.96
N VAL A 38 -7.24 -7.45 -7.57
CA VAL A 38 -6.76 -8.76 -7.12
C VAL A 38 -7.24 -9.13 -5.72
N HIS A 39 -7.32 -8.17 -4.79
CA HIS A 39 -7.52 -8.48 -3.37
C HIS A 39 -8.92 -8.14 -2.84
N VAL A 40 -9.72 -7.38 -3.59
CA VAL A 40 -11.08 -6.93 -3.21
C VAL A 40 -12.14 -7.44 -4.19
N GLY A 41 -11.74 -7.94 -5.36
CA GLY A 41 -12.62 -8.54 -6.37
C GLY A 41 -13.34 -9.80 -5.90
#